data_AF-A0A9W6ZS72-F1
#
_entry.id   AF-A0A9W6ZS72-F1
#
_cell.length_a   1.000
_cell.length_b   1.000
_cell.length_c   1.000
_cell.angle_alpha   90.00
_cell.angle_beta   90.00
_cell.angle_gamma   90.00
#
_symmetry.space_group_name_H-M   'P 1'
#
loop_
_entity.id
_entity.type
_entity.pdbx_description
1 polymer ?
#
loop_
_entity_poly.entity_id
_entity_poly.type
_entity_poly.pdbx_seq_one_letter_code
_entity_poly.pdbx_strand_id
1 'polypeptide(L)'
;MKPQPTPQVTQRLSTKYDLTSSPSDLESGPDSEDTRSLSDLSTEITTLLSQLDTLTSQMKSLSSPSGQQSLIVKRFTEISADFRSDYNRRTTSLQSKKNRYDLLSSSSLQSGSANDSDTSHLLRERTALNSSLTSSHSIINQASEIFTSLKTQRVNLQGSGTRVRGIASNVPGINQIVEGIKKRKQRDNMILGAVIAFCVLFTMWYMFG
;
A
#
# COMPACT_ATOMS: atom_id res chain seq x y z
N MET A 1 -1.90 -16.90 -20.65
CA MET A 1 -1.73 -16.87 -19.18
C MET A 1 -1.89 -15.43 -18.70
N LYS A 2 -2.98 -15.16 -17.98
CA LYS A 2 -3.39 -13.83 -17.52
C LYS A 2 -3.01 -13.72 -16.03
N PRO A 3 -2.17 -12.77 -15.60
CA PRO A 3 -1.92 -12.58 -14.18
C PRO A 3 -3.10 -11.81 -13.55
N GLN A 4 -3.58 -12.40 -12.46
CA GLN A 4 -4.69 -12.01 -11.60
C GLN A 4 -4.26 -10.86 -10.67
N PRO A 5 -5.09 -9.81 -10.44
CA PRO A 5 -4.73 -8.68 -9.59
C PRO A 5 -4.95 -9.02 -8.11
N THR A 6 -4.01 -8.64 -7.26
CA THR A 6 -3.97 -8.88 -5.80
C THR A 6 -4.80 -7.80 -5.07
N PRO A 7 -5.95 -8.11 -4.44
CA PRO A 7 -6.84 -7.09 -3.85
C PRO A 7 -6.62 -6.81 -2.35
N GLN A 8 -5.63 -7.45 -1.70
CA GLN A 8 -5.61 -7.55 -0.23
C GLN A 8 -4.80 -6.44 0.50
N VAL A 9 -3.88 -5.75 -0.19
CA VAL A 9 -2.96 -4.81 0.50
C VAL A 9 -3.57 -3.41 0.65
N THR A 10 -4.38 -2.97 -0.31
CA THR A 10 -5.01 -1.63 -0.29
C THR A 10 -6.12 -1.52 0.77
N GLN A 11 -6.73 -2.65 1.16
CA GLN A 11 -7.83 -2.67 2.14
C GLN A 11 -7.36 -2.41 3.58
N ARG A 12 -6.09 -2.73 3.89
CA ARG A 12 -5.53 -2.67 5.26
C ARG A 12 -5.16 -1.25 5.71
N LEU A 13 -5.02 -0.29 4.78
CA LEU A 13 -4.78 1.11 5.14
C LEU A 13 -6.07 1.88 5.46
N SER A 14 -7.22 1.47 4.92
CA SER A 14 -8.50 2.18 5.14
C SER A 14 -9.04 2.01 6.57
N THR A 15 -8.70 0.91 7.27
CA THR A 15 -9.23 0.63 8.62
C THR A 15 -8.53 1.44 9.71
N LYS A 16 -7.34 2.00 9.44
CA LYS A 16 -6.57 2.74 10.45
C LYS A 16 -7.09 4.17 10.70
N TYR A 17 -7.92 4.70 9.79
CA TYR A 17 -8.47 6.06 9.89
C TYR A 17 -9.85 6.11 10.58
N ASP A 18 -10.44 4.97 10.94
CA ASP A 18 -11.81 4.89 11.50
C ASP A 18 -11.82 4.70 13.04
N LEU A 19 -10.65 4.58 13.70
CA LEU A 19 -10.56 4.18 15.11
C LEU A 19 -10.33 5.34 16.12
N THR A 20 -10.33 6.60 15.68
CA THR A 20 -10.12 7.75 16.59
C THR A 20 -11.32 8.70 16.70
N SER A 21 -12.48 8.36 16.13
CA SER A 21 -13.69 9.15 16.30
C SER A 21 -14.41 8.73 17.58
N SER A 22 -14.05 9.39 18.68
CA SER A 22 -14.79 9.40 19.94
C SER A 22 -16.27 9.77 19.68
N PRO A 23 -17.26 9.14 20.32
CA PRO A 23 -18.69 9.42 20.10
C PRO A 23 -19.19 10.72 20.77
N SER A 24 -18.32 11.73 20.91
CA SER A 24 -18.62 12.99 21.61
C SER A 24 -19.14 14.10 20.69
N ASP A 25 -19.14 13.90 19.37
CA ASP A 25 -19.59 14.92 18.41
C ASP A 25 -21.07 14.74 18.05
N LEU A 26 -21.94 14.78 19.06
CA LEU A 26 -23.40 14.72 18.88
C LEU A 26 -24.05 16.03 19.38
N GLU A 27 -23.57 17.18 18.91
CA GLU A 27 -24.24 18.49 19.13
C GLU A 27 -23.87 19.52 18.04
N SER A 28 -23.68 19.10 16.80
CA SER A 28 -23.61 20.08 15.71
C SER A 28 -24.44 19.54 14.57
N GLY A 29 -25.60 20.16 14.38
CA GLY A 29 -26.37 20.00 13.15
C GLY A 29 -25.48 20.31 11.95
N PRO A 30 -25.90 19.95 10.72
CA PRO A 30 -25.12 20.23 9.54
C PRO A 30 -25.03 21.75 9.36
N ASP A 31 -23.98 22.36 9.93
CA ASP A 31 -23.60 23.72 9.60
C ASP A 31 -23.37 23.72 8.10
N SER A 32 -24.14 24.55 7.41
CA SER A 32 -24.12 24.66 5.96
C SER A 32 -22.71 24.98 5.41
N GLU A 33 -21.82 25.51 6.26
CA GLU A 33 -20.40 25.71 5.99
C GLU A 33 -19.62 24.40 5.77
N ASP A 34 -19.85 23.36 6.57
CA ASP A 34 -19.18 22.06 6.41
C ASP A 34 -19.64 21.35 5.14
N THR A 35 -20.90 21.52 4.74
CA THR A 35 -21.37 20.96 3.48
C THR A 35 -20.77 21.65 2.25
N ARG A 36 -20.48 22.95 2.38
CA ARG A 36 -19.83 23.76 1.35
C ARG A 36 -18.37 23.38 1.19
N SER A 37 -17.64 23.27 2.31
CA SER A 37 -16.24 22.84 2.32
C SER A 37 -16.07 21.42 1.77
N LEU A 38 -17.02 20.52 2.05
CA LEU A 38 -17.04 19.16 1.50
C LEU A 38 -17.31 19.16 -0.01
N SER A 39 -18.22 20.01 -0.49
CA SER A 39 -18.46 20.16 -1.93
C SER A 39 -17.25 20.74 -2.64
N ASP A 40 -16.58 21.74 -2.06
CA ASP A 40 -15.39 22.37 -2.62
C ASP A 40 -14.26 21.34 -2.72
N LEU A 41 -14.01 20.58 -1.64
CA LEU A 41 -13.03 19.49 -1.63
C LEU A 41 -13.36 18.39 -2.66
N SER A 42 -14.65 18.07 -2.85
CA SER A 42 -15.09 17.10 -3.85
C SER A 42 -14.78 17.58 -5.28
N THR A 43 -14.98 18.88 -5.55
CA THR A 43 -14.64 19.48 -6.84
C THR A 43 -13.14 19.50 -7.06
N GLU A 44 -12.35 19.84 -6.03
CA GLU A 44 -10.89 19.79 -6.10
C GLU A 44 -10.38 18.38 -6.43
N ILE A 45 -10.85 17.35 -5.73
CA ILE A 45 -10.47 15.95 -5.97
C ILE A 45 -10.82 15.51 -7.39
N THR A 46 -12.00 15.87 -7.90
CA THR A 46 -12.40 15.53 -9.26
C THR A 46 -11.56 16.24 -10.32
N THR A 47 -11.12 17.48 -10.06
CA THR A 47 -10.19 18.21 -10.93
C THR A 47 -8.79 17.58 -10.93
N LEU A 48 -8.27 17.16 -9.78
CA LEU A 48 -6.97 16.47 -9.70
C LEU A 48 -7.02 15.11 -10.41
N LEU A 49 -8.12 14.36 -10.26
CA LEU A 49 -8.32 13.09 -10.97
C LEU A 49 -8.37 13.27 -12.49
N SER A 50 -8.97 14.35 -13.00
CA SER A 50 -9.01 14.62 -14.43
C SER A 50 -7.64 15.06 -14.97
N GLN A 51 -6.86 15.81 -14.19
CA GLN A 51 -5.48 16.15 -14.52
C GLN A 51 -4.57 14.91 -14.59
N LEU A 52 -4.70 13.99 -13.61
CA LEU A 52 -3.97 12.72 -13.60
C LEU A 52 -4.30 11.86 -14.83
N ASP A 53 -5.57 11.80 -15.22
CA ASP A 53 -6.02 11.08 -16.42
C ASP A 53 -5.44 11.67 -17.70
N THR A 54 -5.42 13.01 -17.79
CA THR A 54 -4.81 13.74 -18.90
C THR A 54 -3.32 13.46 -19.01
N LEU A 55 -2.58 13.51 -17.89
CA LEU A 55 -1.16 13.15 -17.83
C LEU A 55 -0.92 11.69 -18.21
N THR A 56 -1.78 10.78 -17.76
CA THR A 56 -1.70 9.35 -18.09
C THR A 56 -1.92 9.14 -19.60
N SER A 57 -2.87 9.86 -20.19
CA SER A 57 -3.14 9.82 -21.63
C SER A 57 -1.99 10.39 -22.47
N GLN A 58 -1.36 11.50 -22.03
CA GLN A 58 -0.16 12.05 -22.66
C GLN A 58 1.04 11.08 -22.52
N MET A 59 1.22 10.47 -21.36
CA MET A 59 2.29 9.48 -21.16
C MET A 59 2.07 8.24 -22.03
N LYS A 60 0.80 7.84 -22.23
CA LYS A 60 0.43 6.74 -23.13
C LYS A 60 0.68 7.07 -24.60
N SER A 61 0.48 8.31 -25.03
CA SER A 61 0.76 8.72 -26.42
C SER A 61 2.25 8.87 -26.72
N LEU A 62 3.06 9.24 -25.72
CA LEU A 62 4.52 9.34 -25.84
C LEU A 62 5.25 8.01 -25.57
N SER A 63 4.62 7.05 -24.90
CA SER A 63 5.25 5.77 -24.57
C SER A 63 5.28 4.82 -25.77
N SER A 64 6.49 4.43 -26.18
CA SER A 64 6.70 3.37 -27.17
C SER A 64 6.21 2.00 -26.66
N PRO A 65 5.64 1.13 -27.53
CA PRO A 65 5.05 -0.16 -27.13
C PRO A 65 6.06 -1.22 -26.64
N SER A 66 7.37 -0.96 -26.70
CA SER A 66 8.40 -1.92 -26.28
C SER A 66 9.39 -1.30 -25.30
N GLY A 67 9.15 -1.51 -24.00
CA GLY A 67 10.07 -1.10 -22.94
C GLY A 67 9.44 -0.97 -21.57
N GLN A 68 10.27 -0.69 -20.56
CA GLN A 68 9.83 -0.44 -19.17
C GLN A 68 8.80 0.72 -19.06
N GLN A 69 8.77 1.62 -20.04
CA GLN A 69 7.80 2.72 -20.13
C GLN A 69 6.34 2.22 -20.25
N SER A 70 6.09 1.10 -20.94
CA SER A 70 4.76 0.50 -21.03
C SER A 70 4.26 -0.01 -19.67
N LEU A 71 5.16 -0.55 -18.84
CA LEU A 71 4.84 -1.00 -17.48
C LEU A 71 4.51 0.17 -16.57
N ILE A 72 5.23 1.28 -16.71
CA ILE A 72 4.99 2.51 -15.95
C ILE A 72 3.63 3.09 -16.29
N VAL A 73 3.32 3.24 -17.59
CA VAL A 73 2.01 3.73 -18.05
C VAL A 73 0.90 2.83 -17.53
N LYS A 74 1.06 1.50 -17.63
CA LYS A 74 0.08 0.55 -17.10
C LYS A 74 -0.16 0.75 -15.60
N ARG A 75 0.91 0.90 -14.81
CA ARG A 75 0.81 1.16 -13.37
C ARG A 75 0.11 2.48 -13.07
N PHE A 76 0.36 3.54 -13.83
CA PHE A 76 -0.35 4.81 -13.68
C PHE A 76 -1.84 4.71 -14.04
N THR A 77 -2.20 3.92 -15.05
CA THR A 77 -3.62 3.67 -15.38
C THR A 77 -4.35 2.90 -14.28
N GLU A 78 -3.70 1.89 -13.69
CA GLU A 78 -4.26 1.13 -12.57
C GLU A 78 -4.49 2.04 -11.35
N ILE A 79 -3.54 2.91 -11.04
CA ILE A 79 -3.66 3.84 -9.91
C ILE A 79 -4.73 4.89 -10.10
N SER A 80 -4.86 5.45 -11.32
CA SER A 80 -5.95 6.38 -11.63
C SER A 80 -7.32 5.70 -11.42
N ALA A 81 -7.46 4.45 -11.87
CA ALA A 81 -8.67 3.67 -11.67
C ALA A 81 -8.95 3.37 -10.19
N ASP A 82 -7.91 3.02 -9.42
CA ASP A 82 -8.02 2.78 -7.98
C ASP A 82 -8.48 4.04 -7.24
N PHE A 83 -7.88 5.19 -7.50
CA PHE A 83 -8.29 6.46 -6.87
C PHE A 83 -9.73 6.85 -7.21
N ARG A 84 -10.19 6.59 -8.44
CA ARG A 84 -11.60 6.80 -8.82
C ARG A 84 -12.55 5.89 -8.05
N SER A 85 -12.20 4.60 -7.94
CA SER A 85 -12.98 3.62 -7.20
C SER A 85 -13.07 4.00 -5.71
N ASP A 86 -11.94 4.37 -5.12
CA ASP A 86 -11.86 4.81 -3.72
C ASP A 86 -12.67 6.08 -3.47
N TYR A 87 -12.58 7.05 -4.38
CA TYR A 87 -13.38 8.27 -4.29
C TYR A 87 -14.88 7.94 -4.32
N ASN A 88 -15.34 7.14 -5.28
CA ASN A 88 -16.75 6.75 -5.39
C ASN A 88 -17.24 5.96 -4.17
N ARG A 89 -16.37 5.11 -3.59
CA ARG A 89 -16.67 4.38 -2.37
C ARG A 89 -16.82 5.34 -1.18
N ARG A 90 -15.95 6.35 -1.06
CA ARG A 90 -16.02 7.36 0.01
C ARG A 90 -17.25 8.25 -0.13
N THR A 91 -17.59 8.71 -1.33
CA THR A 91 -18.81 9.52 -1.57
C THR A 91 -20.07 8.73 -1.25
N THR A 92 -20.16 7.46 -1.67
CA THR A 92 -21.30 6.58 -1.34
C THR A 92 -21.42 6.35 0.18
N SER A 93 -20.28 6.16 0.86
CA SER A 93 -20.27 6.03 2.33
C SER A 93 -20.72 7.32 3.02
N LEU A 94 -20.32 8.49 2.52
CA LEU A 94 -20.74 9.78 3.04
C LEU A 94 -22.24 10.00 2.84
N GLN A 95 -22.76 9.70 1.66
CA GLN A 95 -24.19 9.78 1.37
C GLN A 95 -25.00 8.83 2.26
N SER A 96 -24.49 7.63 2.52
CA SER A 96 -25.11 6.68 3.46
C SER A 96 -25.14 7.23 4.88
N LYS A 97 -24.06 7.87 5.34
CA LYS A 97 -24.01 8.54 6.66
C LYS A 97 -24.99 9.71 6.72
N LYS A 98 -25.07 10.54 5.67
CA LYS A 98 -26.01 11.65 5.56
C LYS A 98 -27.47 11.18 5.60
N ASN A 99 -27.81 10.15 4.82
CA ASN A 99 -29.16 9.55 4.84
C ASN A 99 -29.49 8.99 6.23
N ARG A 100 -28.53 8.34 6.89
CA ARG A 100 -28.72 7.81 8.24
C ARG A 100 -28.96 8.93 9.26
N TYR A 101 -28.25 10.04 9.14
CA TYR A 101 -28.48 11.23 9.96
C TYR A 101 -29.86 11.83 9.71
N ASP A 102 -30.28 11.97 8.44
CA ASP A 102 -31.59 12.51 8.07
C ASP A 102 -32.75 11.66 8.64
N LEU A 103 -32.61 10.33 8.58
CA LEU A 103 -33.56 9.39 9.19
C LEU A 103 -33.57 9.45 10.73
N LEU A 104 -32.41 9.66 11.37
CA LEU A 104 -32.32 9.77 12.82
C LEU A 104 -32.85 11.12 13.32
N SER A 105 -32.53 12.21 12.61
CA SER A 105 -33.03 13.57 12.84
C SER A 105 -34.56 13.59 12.79
N SER A 106 -35.14 13.02 11.73
CA SER A 106 -36.61 12.89 11.60
C SER A 106 -37.23 12.02 12.69
N SER A 107 -36.57 10.94 13.14
CA SER A 107 -37.08 10.13 14.26
C SER A 107 -36.99 10.85 15.62
N SER A 108 -35.97 11.69 15.84
CA SER A 108 -35.80 12.40 17.11
C SER A 108 -36.90 13.44 17.35
N LEU A 109 -37.40 14.06 16.28
CA LEU A 109 -38.51 15.02 16.32
C LEU A 109 -39.85 14.36 16.70
N GLN A 110 -40.00 13.05 16.46
CA GLN A 110 -41.23 12.30 16.76
C GLN A 110 -41.26 11.73 18.19
N SER A 111 -40.10 11.59 18.85
CA SER A 111 -39.94 10.87 20.13
C SER A 111 -40.08 11.73 21.39
N GLY A 112 -40.42 13.02 21.27
CA GLY A 112 -40.49 13.98 22.39
C GLY A 112 -41.71 13.84 23.31
N SER A 113 -41.97 12.65 23.87
CA SER A 113 -42.94 12.47 24.96
C SER A 113 -42.21 12.17 26.27
N ALA A 114 -42.27 13.14 27.20
CA ALA A 114 -41.42 13.28 28.38
C ALA A 114 -41.51 12.18 29.47
N ASN A 115 -42.24 11.09 29.24
CA ASN A 115 -42.38 9.98 30.20
C ASN A 115 -41.58 8.73 29.81
N ASP A 116 -40.95 8.71 28.62
CA ASP A 116 -40.16 7.59 28.09
C ASP A 116 -38.64 7.84 28.19
N SER A 117 -38.21 8.90 28.86
CA SER A 117 -36.80 9.33 28.95
C SER A 117 -35.90 8.30 29.64
N ASP A 118 -36.31 7.79 30.80
CA ASP A 118 -35.47 6.83 31.56
C ASP A 118 -35.44 5.45 30.89
N THR A 119 -36.58 4.99 30.39
CA THR A 119 -36.69 3.73 29.63
C THR A 119 -35.93 3.80 28.31
N SER A 120 -36.03 4.90 27.56
CA SER A 120 -35.26 5.10 26.33
C SER A 120 -33.75 5.26 26.59
N HIS A 121 -33.36 5.89 27.70
CA HIS A 121 -31.96 5.98 28.13
C HIS A 121 -31.40 4.58 28.42
N LEU A 122 -32.12 3.74 29.18
CA LEU A 122 -31.73 2.36 29.47
C LEU A 122 -31.68 1.49 28.21
N LEU A 123 -32.62 1.67 27.27
CA LEU A 123 -32.61 0.96 25.99
C LEU A 123 -31.43 1.39 25.11
N ARG A 124 -31.07 2.68 25.12
CA ARG A 124 -29.90 3.21 24.40
C ARG A 124 -28.60 2.71 25.01
N GLU A 125 -28.50 2.66 26.34
CA GLU A 125 -27.38 2.06 27.05
C GLU A 125 -27.24 0.57 26.71
N ARG A 126 -28.34 -0.19 26.72
CA ARG A 126 -28.35 -1.61 26.31
C ARG A 126 -27.89 -1.79 24.86
N THR A 127 -28.32 -0.91 23.96
CA THR A 127 -27.91 -0.96 22.54
C THR A 127 -26.42 -0.62 22.39
N ALA A 128 -25.92 0.35 23.14
CA ALA A 128 -24.50 0.68 23.19
C ALA A 128 -23.64 -0.44 23.79
N LEU A 129 -24.13 -1.13 24.84
CA LEU A 129 -23.48 -2.30 25.41
C LEU A 129 -23.43 -3.46 24.41
N ASN A 130 -24.53 -3.71 23.70
CA ASN A 130 -24.59 -4.77 22.68
C ASN A 130 -23.65 -4.49 21.49
N SER A 131 -23.58 -3.23 21.05
CA SER A 131 -22.66 -2.83 19.98
C SER A 131 -21.19 -2.91 20.43
N SER A 132 -20.89 -2.53 21.67
CA SER A 132 -19.57 -2.70 22.29
C SER A 132 -19.16 -4.17 22.41
N LEU A 133 -20.10 -5.03 22.81
CA LEU A 133 -19.89 -6.48 22.89
C LEU A 133 -19.61 -7.08 21.50
N THR A 134 -20.39 -6.68 20.49
CA THR A 134 -20.18 -7.12 19.09
C THR A 134 -18.83 -6.65 18.56
N SER A 135 -18.41 -5.43 18.89
CA SER A 135 -17.11 -4.88 18.53
C SER A 135 -15.97 -5.62 19.24
N SER A 136 -16.16 -5.99 20.50
CA SER A 136 -15.20 -6.83 21.23
C SER A 136 -15.06 -8.22 20.59
N HIS A 137 -16.17 -8.81 20.13
CA HIS A 137 -16.15 -10.06 19.36
C HIS A 137 -15.48 -9.93 17.99
N SER A 138 -15.58 -8.79 17.31
CA SER A 138 -14.85 -8.60 16.05
C SER A 138 -13.34 -8.51 16.28
N ILE A 139 -12.92 -7.86 17.37
CA ILE A 139 -11.51 -7.77 17.79
C ILE A 139 -10.97 -9.16 18.15
N ILE A 140 -11.71 -9.99 18.90
CA ILE A 140 -11.23 -11.34 19.25
C ILE A 140 -11.06 -12.22 18.00
N ASN A 141 -11.99 -12.12 17.04
CA ASN A 141 -11.91 -12.85 15.78
C ASN A 141 -10.71 -12.38 14.95
N GLN A 142 -10.48 -11.06 14.87
CA GLN A 142 -9.32 -10.49 14.17
C GLN A 142 -8.00 -10.91 14.84
N ALA A 143 -7.94 -10.92 16.18
CA ALA A 143 -6.75 -11.39 16.90
C ALA A 143 -6.45 -12.87 16.59
N SER A 144 -7.47 -13.72 16.49
CA SER A 144 -7.34 -15.13 16.10
C SER A 144 -6.81 -15.29 14.66
N GLU A 145 -7.29 -14.46 13.72
CA GLU A 145 -6.80 -14.42 12.34
C GLU A 145 -5.33 -13.99 12.27
N ILE A 146 -4.95 -12.96 13.05
CA ILE A 146 -3.56 -12.49 13.15
C ILE A 146 -2.66 -13.59 13.72
N PHE A 147 -3.09 -14.27 14.79
CA PHE A 147 -2.33 -15.39 15.36
C PHE A 147 -2.09 -16.51 14.34
N THR A 148 -3.13 -16.87 13.58
CA THR A 148 -3.04 -17.88 12.52
C THR A 148 -2.12 -17.44 11.38
N SER A 149 -2.20 -16.16 11.00
CA SER A 149 -1.34 -15.56 9.98
C SER A 149 0.13 -15.53 10.42
N LEU A 150 0.42 -15.13 11.66
CA LEU A 150 1.77 -15.15 12.23
C LEU A 150 2.32 -16.58 12.34
N LYS A 151 1.49 -17.56 12.71
CA LYS A 151 1.86 -18.98 12.71
C LYS A 151 2.26 -19.44 11.31
N THR A 152 1.48 -19.08 10.29
CA THR A 152 1.77 -19.40 8.88
C THR A 152 3.03 -18.68 8.39
N GLN A 153 3.22 -17.40 8.76
CA GLN A 153 4.44 -16.64 8.46
C GLN A 153 5.68 -17.28 9.09
N ARG A 154 5.58 -17.80 10.32
CA ARG A 154 6.68 -18.51 10.98
C ARG A 154 7.07 -19.78 10.23
N VAL A 155 6.10 -20.57 9.77
CA VAL A 155 6.35 -21.75 8.94
C VAL A 155 7.04 -21.35 7.62
N ASN A 156 6.57 -20.27 6.99
CA ASN A 156 7.19 -19.74 5.77
C ASN A 156 8.62 -19.23 5.99
N LEU A 157 8.91 -18.56 7.11
CA LEU A 157 10.26 -18.09 7.47
C LEU A 157 11.21 -19.26 7.76
N GLN A 158 10.73 -20.30 8.45
CA GLN A 158 11.50 -21.55 8.61
C GLN A 158 11.77 -22.20 7.25
N GLY A 159 10.81 -22.17 6.33
CA GLY A 159 10.97 -22.61 4.93
C GLY A 159 11.90 -21.74 4.09
N SER A 160 12.00 -20.45 4.37
CA SER A 160 12.92 -19.54 3.66
C SER A 160 14.38 -19.84 4.02
N GLY A 161 14.67 -20.19 5.29
CA GLY A 161 16.02 -20.63 5.69
C GLY A 161 16.47 -21.90 4.95
N THR A 162 15.57 -22.87 4.76
CA THR A 162 15.85 -24.09 3.98
C THR A 162 15.94 -23.82 2.49
N ARG A 163 15.14 -22.90 1.93
CA ARG A 163 15.26 -22.48 0.51
C ARG A 163 16.54 -21.70 0.22
N VAL A 164 16.96 -20.80 1.11
CA VAL A 164 18.25 -20.08 0.97
C VAL A 164 19.42 -21.06 1.05
N ARG A 165 19.37 -22.03 1.99
CA ARG A 165 20.39 -23.09 2.08
C ARG A 165 20.34 -24.04 0.87
N GLY A 166 19.15 -24.30 0.33
CA GLY A 166 18.94 -25.07 -0.89
C GLY A 166 19.42 -24.36 -2.16
N ILE A 167 19.31 -23.03 -2.23
CA ILE A 167 19.90 -22.21 -3.32
C ILE A 167 21.42 -22.20 -3.19
N ALA A 168 21.95 -22.10 -1.97
CA ALA A 168 23.39 -22.21 -1.73
C ALA A 168 23.95 -23.61 -2.10
N SER A 169 23.16 -24.68 -1.96
CA SER A 169 23.57 -26.04 -2.34
C SER A 169 23.27 -26.41 -3.79
N ASN A 170 22.25 -25.83 -4.42
CA ASN A 170 21.76 -26.24 -5.76
C ASN A 170 21.98 -25.20 -6.86
N VAL A 171 22.80 -24.17 -6.66
CA VAL A 171 23.33 -23.34 -7.76
C VAL A 171 24.76 -23.80 -8.11
N PRO A 172 24.92 -24.90 -8.88
CA PRO A 172 26.21 -25.22 -9.47
C PRO A 172 26.58 -24.10 -10.44
N GLY A 173 27.67 -23.38 -10.16
CA GLY A 173 28.18 -22.33 -11.04
C GLY A 173 28.63 -21.04 -10.35
N ILE A 174 28.23 -20.77 -9.10
CA ILE A 174 28.72 -19.59 -8.36
C ILE A 174 30.25 -19.69 -8.12
N ASN A 175 30.77 -20.86 -7.78
CA ASN A 175 32.22 -21.06 -7.67
C ASN A 175 32.95 -20.79 -9.00
N GLN A 176 32.36 -21.19 -10.14
CA GLN A 176 32.95 -20.97 -11.46
C GLN A 176 32.92 -19.48 -11.86
N ILE A 177 31.87 -18.75 -11.51
CA ILE A 177 31.76 -17.31 -11.78
C ILE A 177 32.76 -16.53 -10.91
N VAL A 178 32.87 -16.88 -9.62
CA VAL A 178 33.83 -16.27 -8.68
C VAL A 178 35.29 -16.58 -9.10
N GLU A 179 35.60 -17.81 -9.50
CA GLU A 179 36.92 -18.17 -10.05
C GLU A 179 37.21 -17.48 -11.38
N GLY A 180 36.21 -17.31 -12.24
CA GLY A 180 36.33 -16.58 -13.51
C GLY A 180 36.69 -15.11 -13.33
N ILE A 181 36.13 -14.44 -12.32
CA ILE A 181 36.46 -13.05 -11.97
C ILE A 181 37.91 -12.95 -11.47
N LYS A 182 38.35 -13.89 -10.62
CA LYS A 182 39.72 -13.90 -10.08
C LYS A 182 40.77 -14.15 -11.17
N LYS A 183 40.49 -15.03 -12.13
CA LYS A 183 41.39 -15.31 -13.27
C LYS A 183 41.54 -14.11 -14.22
N ARG A 184 40.47 -13.33 -14.46
CA ARG A 184 40.58 -12.10 -15.27
C ARG A 184 41.52 -11.09 -14.62
N LYS A 185 41.36 -10.83 -13.32
CA LYS A 185 42.21 -9.91 -12.56
C LYS A 185 43.69 -10.32 -12.50
N GLN A 186 43.99 -11.63 -12.45
CA GLN A 186 45.37 -12.12 -12.47
C GLN A 186 46.08 -11.92 -13.82
N ARG A 187 45.35 -12.08 -14.94
CA ARG A 187 45.93 -11.86 -16.28
C ARG A 187 46.30 -10.39 -16.49
N ASP A 188 45.43 -9.47 -16.06
CA ASP A 188 45.69 -8.03 -16.21
C ASP A 188 46.94 -7.61 -15.39
N ASN A 189 47.10 -8.13 -14.17
CA ASN A 189 48.30 -7.88 -13.37
C ASN A 189 49.58 -8.49 -13.97
N MET A 190 49.49 -9.68 -14.59
CA MET A 190 50.64 -10.32 -15.24
C MET A 190 51.11 -9.53 -16.46
N ILE A 191 50.16 -9.03 -17.28
CA ILE A 191 50.46 -8.19 -18.45
C ILE A 191 51.10 -6.87 -17.99
N LEU A 192 50.52 -6.22 -16.98
CA LEU A 192 51.06 -4.98 -16.43
C LEU A 192 52.49 -5.18 -15.89
N GLY A 193 52.73 -6.26 -15.14
CA GLY A 193 54.06 -6.59 -14.63
C GLY A 193 55.08 -6.85 -15.74
N ALA A 194 54.69 -7.57 -16.81
CA ALA A 194 55.56 -7.85 -17.94
C ALA A 194 55.97 -6.57 -18.70
N VAL A 195 55.02 -5.64 -18.91
CA VAL A 195 55.29 -4.35 -19.58
C VAL A 195 56.26 -3.51 -18.75
N ILE A 196 56.07 -3.44 -17.42
CA ILE A 196 56.98 -2.72 -16.53
C ILE A 196 58.38 -3.34 -16.58
N ALA A 197 58.49 -4.65 -16.46
CA ALA A 197 59.78 -5.34 -16.51
C ALA A 197 60.51 -5.13 -17.84
N PHE A 198 59.80 -5.22 -18.96
CA PHE A 198 60.35 -4.97 -20.30
C PHE A 198 60.85 -3.53 -20.44
N CYS A 199 60.08 -2.55 -19.96
CA CYS A 199 60.46 -1.14 -20.00
C CYS A 199 61.75 -0.89 -19.19
N VAL A 200 61.85 -1.44 -17.98
CA VAL A 200 63.04 -1.31 -17.13
C VAL A 200 64.27 -1.95 -17.76
N LEU A 201 64.14 -3.17 -18.32
CA LEU A 201 65.22 -3.87 -19.03
C LEU A 201 65.70 -3.07 -20.25
N PHE A 202 64.77 -2.53 -21.04
CA PHE A 202 65.09 -1.72 -22.21
C PHE A 202 65.84 -0.43 -21.82
N THR A 203 65.37 0.27 -20.78
CA THR A 203 66.05 1.47 -20.27
C THR A 203 67.43 1.14 -19.72
N MET A 204 67.59 0.04 -18.99
CA MET A 204 68.89 -0.37 -18.46
C MET A 204 69.87 -0.71 -19.59
N TRP A 205 69.40 -1.43 -20.62
CA TRP A 205 70.22 -1.76 -21.78
C TRP A 205 70.67 -0.52 -22.55
N TYR A 206 69.77 0.46 -22.74
CA TYR A 206 70.09 1.73 -23.40
C TYR A 206 71.04 2.63 -22.59
N MET A 207 71.03 2.54 -21.26
CA MET A 207 71.88 3.38 -20.40
C MET A 207 73.28 2.79 -20.19
N PHE A 208 73.40 1.46 -20.14
CA PHE A 208 74.67 0.75 -19.92
C PHE A 208 75.38 0.30 -21.20
N GLY A 209 74.68 0.27 -22.35
CA GLY A 209 75.24 -0.02 -23.67
C GLY A 209 75.44 1.24 -24.47
#